data_AF-A0A420VPD2-F1
#
_entry.id   AF-A0A420VPD2-F1
#
_cell.length_a   1.000
_cell.length_b   1.000
_cell.length_c   1.000
_cell.angle_alpha   90.00
_cell.angle_beta   90.00
_cell.angle_gamma   90.00
#
_symmetry.space_group_name_H-M   'P 1'
#
loop_
_entity.id
_entity.type
_entity.pdbx_description
1 polymer ?
#
loop_
_entity_poly.entity_id
_entity_poly.type
_entity_poly.pdbx_seq_one_letter_code
_entity_poly.pdbx_strand_id
1 'polypeptide(L)'
;MKQAFSLLELAFCIVILSSIFGFYYLIFLGKSFNLIHLNQLLFNEEKALLEYNPLYQRGEIDINHHLFLEYSSEKFHLKSLKAKDESYKKAFLDEKSF
;
A
#
# COMPACT_ATOMS: atom_id res chain seq x y z
N MET A 1 34.47 -43.01 8.42
CA MET A 1 34.26 -42.75 9.86
C MET A 1 33.43 -41.49 9.99
N LYS A 2 32.26 -41.54 10.63
CA LYS A 2 31.48 -40.34 10.94
C LYS A 2 32.12 -39.68 12.15
N GLN A 3 32.97 -38.67 11.92
CA GLN A 3 33.53 -37.88 13.00
C GLN A 3 32.37 -37.08 13.61
N ALA A 4 31.99 -37.41 14.84
CA ALA A 4 31.07 -36.58 15.58
C ALA A 4 31.77 -35.26 15.86
N PHE A 5 31.10 -34.14 15.54
CA PHE A 5 31.56 -32.81 15.91
C PHE A 5 31.84 -32.76 17.41
N SER A 6 32.93 -32.10 17.79
CA SER A 6 33.19 -31.83 19.20
C SER A 6 32.06 -30.97 19.77
N LEU A 7 31.67 -31.22 21.02
CA LEU A 7 30.62 -30.44 21.70
C LEU A 7 30.95 -28.94 21.71
N LEU A 8 32.25 -28.61 21.76
CA LEU A 8 32.76 -27.24 21.72
C LEU A 8 32.57 -26.61 20.33
N GLU A 9 32.81 -27.36 19.26
CA GLU A 9 32.60 -26.89 17.88
C GLU A 9 31.12 -26.65 17.62
N LEU A 10 30.24 -27.52 18.12
CA LEU A 10 28.79 -27.33 18.04
C LEU A 10 28.35 -26.02 18.73
N ALA A 11 28.83 -25.78 19.95
CA ALA A 11 28.52 -24.56 20.68
C ALA A 11 29.00 -23.31 19.92
N PHE A 12 30.20 -23.36 19.34
CA PHE A 12 30.74 -22.27 18.54
C PHE A 12 29.91 -22.01 17.26
N CYS A 13 29.51 -23.09 16.57
CA CYS A 13 28.62 -22.99 15.42
C CYS A 13 27.27 -22.37 15.77
N ILE A 14 26.68 -22.74 16.92
CA ILE A 14 25.40 -22.16 17.38
C ILE A 14 25.55 -20.66 17.61
N VAL A 15 26.60 -20.21 18.30
CA VAL A 15 26.83 -18.78 18.57
C VAL A 15 27.01 -17.97 17.28
N ILE A 16 27.78 -18.50 16.32
CA ILE A 16 27.98 -17.86 15.03
C ILE A 16 26.67 -17.79 14.24
N LEU A 17 25.93 -18.91 14.14
CA LEU A 17 24.64 -18.91 13.45
C LEU A 17 23.67 -17.93 14.11
N SER A 18 23.53 -17.95 15.43
CA SER A 18 22.64 -17.04 16.16
C SER A 18 22.99 -15.57 15.92
N SER A 19 24.29 -15.22 15.86
CA SER A 19 24.71 -13.85 15.53
C SER A 19 24.35 -13.46 14.11
N ILE A 20 24.60 -14.34 13.13
CA ILE A 20 24.29 -14.08 11.72
C ILE A 20 22.78 -13.93 11.53
N PHE A 21 21.99 -14.89 12.03
CA PHE A 21 20.53 -14.86 11.92
C PHE A 21 19.92 -13.69 12.68
N GLY A 22 20.44 -13.33 13.85
CA GLY A 22 19.99 -12.16 14.61
C GLY A 22 20.20 -10.85 13.85
N PHE A 23 21.34 -10.70 13.18
CA PHE A 23 21.61 -9.52 12.36
C PHE A 23 20.67 -9.43 11.16
N TYR A 24 20.47 -10.53 10.44
CA TYR A 24 19.50 -10.57 9.34
C TYR A 24 18.07 -10.29 9.81
N TYR A 25 17.66 -10.82 10.96
CA TYR A 25 16.35 -10.58 11.54
C TYR A 25 16.10 -9.09 11.78
N LEU A 26 17.07 -8.35 12.35
CA LEU A 26 16.95 -6.91 12.58
C LEU A 26 16.79 -6.12 11.27
N ILE A 27 17.54 -6.49 10.22
CA ILE A 27 17.41 -5.85 8.89
C ILE A 27 16.02 -6.09 8.30
N PHE A 28 15.52 -7.33 8.37
CA PHE A 28 14.20 -7.68 7.88
C PHE A 28 13.08 -7.00 8.66
N LEU A 29 13.23 -6.88 9.98
CA LEU A 29 12.25 -6.24 10.84
C LEU A 29 12.06 -4.77 10.44
N GLY A 30 13.16 -4.01 10.29
CA GLY A 30 13.11 -2.60 9.91
C GLY A 30 12.49 -2.35 8.53
N LYS A 31 12.82 -3.19 7.54
CA LYS A 31 12.21 -3.09 6.20
C LYS A 31 10.71 -3.41 6.22
N SER A 32 10.31 -4.47 6.92
CA SER A 32 8.90 -4.86 7.00
C SER A 32 8.06 -3.80 7.70
N PHE A 33 8.54 -3.21 8.79
CA PHE A 33 7.83 -2.13 9.49
C PHE A 33 7.62 -0.90 8.62
N ASN A 34 8.65 -0.47 7.87
CA ASN A 34 8.52 0.66 6.96
C ASN A 34 7.51 0.40 5.84
N LEU A 35 7.52 -0.81 5.27
CA LEU A 35 6.61 -1.19 4.19
C LEU A 35 5.16 -1.33 4.68
N ILE A 36 4.96 -1.91 5.86
CA ILE A 36 3.64 -1.97 6.52
C ILE A 36 3.13 -0.56 6.83
N HIS A 37 3.98 0.32 7.37
CA HIS A 37 3.60 1.68 7.68
C HIS A 37 3.20 2.47 6.43
N LEU A 38 3.97 2.34 5.34
CA LEU A 38 3.65 2.96 4.06
C LEU A 38 2.32 2.46 3.50
N ASN A 39 2.07 1.15 3.53
CA ASN A 39 0.79 0.58 3.09
C ASN A 39 -0.38 1.09 3.93
N GLN A 40 -0.20 1.20 5.25
CA GLN A 40 -1.23 1.75 6.14
C GLN A 40 -1.54 3.22 5.79
N LEU A 41 -0.50 4.01 5.53
CA LEU A 41 -0.64 5.44 5.18
C LEU A 41 -1.32 5.59 3.82
N LEU A 42 -0.95 4.78 2.83
CA LEU A 42 -1.59 4.71 1.52
C LEU A 42 -3.09 4.38 1.66
N PHE A 43 -3.42 3.32 2.38
CA PHE A 43 -4.80 2.89 2.60
C PHE A 43 -5.66 3.98 3.27
N ASN A 44 -5.09 4.68 4.26
CA ASN A 44 -5.78 5.78 4.93
C ASN A 44 -6.03 6.96 3.99
N GLU A 45 -5.07 7.31 3.13
CA GLU A 45 -5.22 8.38 2.14
C GLU A 45 -6.21 7.99 1.03
N GLU A 46 -6.21 6.74 0.55
CA GLU A 46 -7.21 6.24 -0.40
C GLU A 46 -8.63 6.31 0.19
N LYS A 47 -8.79 5.86 1.43
CA LYS A 47 -10.08 5.94 2.13
C LYS A 47 -10.54 7.40 2.29
N ALA A 48 -9.65 8.30 2.67
CA ALA A 48 -9.96 9.71 2.80
C ALA A 48 -10.26 10.40 1.45
N LEU A 49 -9.72 9.90 0.33
CA LEU A 49 -10.08 10.39 -1.01
C LEU A 49 -11.49 9.93 -1.45
N LEU A 50 -11.98 8.81 -0.92
CA LEU A 50 -13.34 8.31 -1.17
C LEU A 50 -14.36 9.02 -0.27
N GLU A 51 -14.03 9.18 1.02
CA GLU A 51 -14.81 9.91 2.00
C GLU A 51 -14.52 11.41 1.87
N TYR A 52 -15.34 12.13 1.09
CA TYR A 52 -15.30 13.59 0.88
C TYR A 52 -14.52 14.34 1.97
N ASN A 53 -13.30 14.78 1.65
CA ASN A 53 -12.47 15.53 2.58
C ASN A 53 -12.18 16.92 1.99
N PRO A 54 -12.57 18.01 2.68
CA PRO A 54 -12.46 19.38 2.18
C PRO A 54 -11.01 19.87 2.01
N LEU A 55 -10.02 19.12 2.49
CA LEU A 55 -8.60 19.47 2.38
C LEU A 55 -7.97 19.05 1.04
N TYR A 56 -8.63 18.20 0.24
CA TYR A 56 -8.09 17.77 -1.05
C TYR A 56 -8.40 18.77 -2.15
N GLN A 57 -7.43 19.00 -3.04
CA GLN A 57 -7.63 19.83 -4.23
C GLN A 57 -8.73 19.23 -5.08
N ARG A 58 -9.76 20.04 -5.36
CA ARG A 58 -10.90 19.67 -6.20
C ARG A 58 -10.69 20.28 -7.58
N GLY A 59 -10.49 19.42 -8.58
CA GLY A 59 -10.57 19.79 -9.99
C GLY A 59 -11.91 19.35 -10.58
N GLU A 60 -12.48 20.15 -11.48
CA GLU A 60 -13.54 19.66 -12.37
C GLU A 60 -12.89 19.15 -13.66
N ILE A 61 -13.23 17.92 -14.05
CA ILE A 61 -12.75 17.27 -15.26
C ILE A 61 -13.95 16.86 -16.10
N ASP A 62 -13.90 17.15 -17.40
CA ASP A 62 -14.87 16.65 -18.38
C ASP A 62 -14.32 15.36 -19.01
N ILE A 63 -15.08 14.27 -18.87
CA ILE A 63 -14.82 13.00 -19.54
C ILE A 63 -16.06 12.66 -20.35
N ASN A 64 -15.93 12.62 -21.68
CA ASN A 64 -17.02 12.26 -22.59
C ASN A 64 -18.31 13.08 -22.38
N HIS A 65 -18.19 14.41 -22.21
CA HIS A 65 -19.30 15.33 -21.95
C HIS A 65 -20.00 15.13 -20.59
N HIS A 66 -19.35 14.43 -19.67
CA HIS A 66 -19.79 14.26 -18.30
C HIS A 66 -18.79 14.90 -17.34
N LEU A 67 -19.30 15.68 -16.39
CA LEU A 67 -18.48 16.36 -15.40
C LEU A 67 -18.20 15.44 -14.21
N PHE A 68 -16.91 15.28 -13.91
CA PHE A 68 -16.40 14.58 -12.76
C PHE A 68 -15.63 15.53 -11.84
N LEU A 69 -15.68 15.24 -10.55
CA LEU A 69 -14.86 15.86 -9.53
C LEU A 69 -13.61 15.00 -9.33
N GLU A 70 -12.44 15.55 -9.64
CA GLU A 70 -11.15 14.96 -9.32
C GLU A 70 -10.71 15.45 -7.94
N TYR A 71 -10.38 14.51 -7.05
CA TYR A 71 -9.74 14.78 -5.77
C TYR A 71 -8.31 14.26 -5.83
N SER A 72 -7.34 15.11 -5.53
CA SER A 72 -5.93 14.71 -5.48
C SER A 72 -5.32 14.87 -4.10
N SER A 73 -4.61 13.84 -3.63
CA SER A 73 -3.76 13.92 -2.44
C SER A 73 -2.33 14.27 -2.82
N GLU A 74 -1.79 15.34 -2.24
CA GLU A 74 -0.41 15.79 -2.49
C GLU A 74 0.64 14.81 -1.94
N LYS A 75 0.30 14.01 -0.93
CA LYS A 75 1.26 13.11 -0.26
C LYS A 75 1.66 11.90 -1.10
N PHE A 76 0.72 11.35 -1.88
CA PHE A 76 0.94 10.15 -2.69
C PHE A 76 0.62 10.35 -4.18
N HIS A 77 0.26 11.57 -4.59
CA HIS A 77 -0.23 11.86 -5.94
C HIS A 77 -1.41 10.95 -6.36
N LEU A 78 -2.19 10.46 -5.39
CA LEU A 78 -3.37 9.65 -5.64
C LEU A 78 -4.50 10.55 -6.12
N LYS A 79 -5.26 10.05 -7.10
CA LYS A 79 -6.39 10.73 -7.71
C LYS A 79 -7.64 9.86 -7.58
N SER A 80 -8.72 10.45 -7.09
CA SER A 80 -10.03 9.83 -7.02
C SER A 80 -11.01 10.63 -7.88
N LEU A 81 -11.79 9.92 -8.69
CA LEU A 81 -12.82 10.52 -9.54
C LEU A 81 -14.19 10.21 -8.94
N LYS A 82 -14.99 11.25 -8.75
CA LYS A 82 -16.38 11.12 -8.33
C LYS A 82 -17.27 11.81 -9.34
N ALA A 83 -18.35 11.15 -9.75
CA ALA A 83 -19.34 11.77 -10.62
C ALA A 83 -19.92 13.02 -9.94
N LYS A 84 -19.93 14.17 -10.65
CA LYS A 84 -20.53 15.42 -10.14
C LYS A 84 -22.06 15.31 -10.10
N ASP A 85 -22.62 14.58 -11.06
CA ASP A 85 -24.04 14.32 -11.20
C ASP A 85 -24.29 12.90 -11.73
N GLU A 86 -25.56 12.49 -11.81
CA GLU A 86 -25.93 11.17 -12.35
C GLU A 86 -26.08 11.16 -13.88
N SER A 87 -25.63 12.21 -14.58
CA SER A 87 -25.81 12.32 -16.04
C SER A 87 -25.16 11.16 -16.78
N TYR A 88 -24.06 10.62 -16.24
CA TYR A 88 -23.35 9.45 -16.76
C TYR A 88 -24.24 8.22 -16.86
N LYS A 89 -25.22 8.03 -15.96
CA LYS A 89 -26.11 6.85 -15.97
C LYS A 89 -26.85 6.71 -17.30
N LYS A 90 -27.15 7.83 -17.99
CA LYS A 90 -27.79 7.81 -19.31
C LYS A 90 -26.91 7.17 -20.39
N ALA A 91 -25.59 7.29 -20.27
CA ALA A 91 -24.64 6.66 -21.20
C ALA A 91 -24.50 5.14 -20.95
N PHE A 92 -24.84 4.66 -19.75
CA PHE A 92 -24.74 3.24 -19.36
C PHE A 92 -26.12 2.54 -19.20
N LEU A 93 -27.21 3.15 -19.70
CA LEU A 93 -28.58 2.61 -19.57
C LEU A 93 -28.76 1.22 -20.18
N ASP A 94 -27.91 0.82 -21.14
CA ASP A 94 -27.94 -0.50 -21.77
C ASP A 94 -27.18 -1.60 -20.99
N GLU A 95 -26.47 -1.27 -19.90
CA GLU A 95 -25.69 -2.25 -19.12
C GLU A 95 -26.52 -3.07 -18.12
N LYS A 96 -27.70 -3.57 -18.51
CA LYS A 96 -28.37 -4.68 -17.79
C LYS A 96 -27.64 -6.03 -17.96
N SER A 97 -26.37 -6.01 -18.37
CA SER A 97 -25.59 -7.19 -18.81
C SER A 97 -24.27 -7.41 -18.05
N PHE A 98 -24.04 -6.70 -16.94
CA PHE A 98 -22.89 -6.95 -16.07
C PHE A 98 -23.31 -7.46 -14.69
#